data_AF-A0A3P5Y291-F1
#
_entry.id   AF-A0A3P5Y291-F1
#
_cell.length_a   1.000
_cell.length_b   1.000
_cell.length_c   1.000
_cell.angle_alpha   90.00
_cell.angle_beta   90.00
_cell.angle_gamma   90.00
#
_symmetry.space_group_name_H-M   'P 1'
#
loop_
_entity.id
_entity.type
_entity.pdbx_description
1 polymer ?
#
loop_
_entity_poly.entity_id
_entity_poly.type
_entity_poly.pdbx_seq_one_letter_code
_entity_poly.pdbx_strand_id
1 'polypeptide(L)'
;MRKEQLEKDYLYLKEMIYYAEKALEVIPKANKFGIPLDDDMVIASLTMMIGQVGEQLDSQKLSEEFKEKYSSVVDWKLVKGFRNLAYHHYGRIDGFQVINIVKRAIPELLDGLFVIRRQVEQQLAE
;
A
#
# COMPACT_ATOMS: atom_id res chain seq x y z
N MET A 1 24.11 -5.63 -10.32
CA MET A 1 23.53 -4.29 -10.63
C MET A 1 22.05 -4.38 -11.02
N ARG A 2 21.64 -4.81 -12.24
CA ARG A 2 20.20 -4.86 -12.60
C ARG A 2 19.39 -5.92 -11.80
N LYS A 3 19.92 -7.14 -11.63
CA LYS A 3 19.25 -8.20 -10.86
C LYS A 3 19.13 -7.87 -9.37
N GLU A 4 20.21 -7.38 -8.77
CA GLU A 4 20.24 -6.95 -7.36
C GLU A 4 19.27 -5.79 -7.06
N GLN A 5 19.17 -4.80 -7.95
CA GLN A 5 18.18 -3.73 -7.82
C GLN A 5 16.75 -4.28 -7.93
N LEU A 6 16.50 -5.21 -8.87
CA LEU A 6 15.19 -5.85 -9.02
C LEU A 6 14.80 -6.68 -7.78
N GLU A 7 15.75 -7.37 -7.15
CA GLU A 7 15.52 -8.10 -5.89
C GLU A 7 15.15 -7.15 -4.75
N LYS A 8 15.81 -5.99 -4.68
CA LYS A 8 15.48 -4.94 -3.70
C LYS A 8 14.09 -4.33 -3.96
N ASP A 9 13.76 -4.02 -5.20
CA ASP A 9 12.43 -3.52 -5.58
C ASP A 9 11.35 -4.56 -5.30
N TYR A 10 11.65 -5.84 -5.53
CA TYR A 10 10.77 -6.95 -5.21
C TYR A 10 10.48 -7.06 -3.70
N LEU A 11 11.46 -6.77 -2.85
CA LEU A 11 11.25 -6.73 -1.40
C LEU A 11 10.24 -5.64 -1.02
N TYR A 12 10.40 -4.42 -1.53
CA TYR A 12 9.46 -3.33 -1.25
C TYR A 12 8.06 -3.59 -1.82
N LEU A 13 7.98 -4.22 -3.00
CA LEU A 13 6.70 -4.66 -3.56
C LEU A 13 5.97 -5.63 -2.61
N LYS A 14 6.70 -6.61 -2.05
CA LYS A 14 6.11 -7.55 -1.08
C LYS A 14 5.67 -6.85 0.20
N GLU A 15 6.43 -5.86 0.69
CA GLU A 15 6.03 -5.05 1.84
C GLU A 15 4.75 -4.25 1.55
N MET A 16 4.63 -3.64 0.37
CA MET A 16 3.40 -2.96 -0.04
C MET A 16 2.19 -3.92 -0.02
N ILE A 17 2.34 -5.10 -0.61
CA ILE A 17 1.29 -6.13 -0.63
C ILE A 17 0.90 -6.51 0.80
N TYR A 18 1.89 -6.80 1.65
CA TYR A 18 1.65 -7.17 3.04
C TYR A 18 0.83 -6.11 3.79
N TYR A 19 1.22 -4.83 3.71
CA TYR A 19 0.49 -3.77 4.40
C TYR A 19 -0.89 -3.50 3.80
N ALA A 20 -1.04 -3.63 2.49
CA ALA A 20 -2.34 -3.52 1.82
C ALA A 20 -3.30 -4.63 2.27
N GLU A 21 -2.84 -5.88 2.33
CA GLU A 21 -3.62 -7.01 2.87
C GLU A 21 -3.98 -6.78 4.35
N LYS A 22 -3.03 -6.29 5.15
CA LYS A 22 -3.30 -5.95 6.56
C LYS A 22 -4.35 -4.86 6.71
N ALA A 23 -4.36 -3.85 5.85
CA ALA A 23 -5.41 -2.83 5.83
C ALA A 23 -6.79 -3.45 5.58
N LEU A 24 -6.89 -4.40 4.64
CA LEU A 24 -8.15 -5.10 4.34
C LEU A 24 -8.64 -6.00 5.49
N GLU A 25 -7.75 -6.50 6.34
CA GLU A 25 -8.14 -7.32 7.50
C GLU A 25 -8.77 -6.51 8.65
N VAL A 26 -8.48 -5.20 8.75
CA VAL A 26 -8.89 -4.38 9.91
C VAL A 26 -10.42 -4.25 9.99
N ILE A 27 -11.09 -3.92 8.89
CA ILE A 27 -12.56 -3.71 8.88
C ILE A 27 -13.31 -5.01 9.26
N PRO A 28 -13.03 -6.18 8.65
CA PRO A 28 -13.63 -7.45 9.07
C PRO A 28 -13.37 -7.78 10.54
N LYS A 29 -12.16 -7.50 11.07
CA LYS A 29 -11.84 -7.71 12.48
C LYS A 29 -12.65 -6.79 13.39
N ALA A 30 -12.73 -5.49 13.09
CA ALA A 30 -13.53 -4.54 13.85
C ALA A 30 -15.01 -4.98 13.90
N ASN A 31 -15.59 -5.31 12.74
CA ASN A 31 -16.97 -5.81 12.65
C ASN A 31 -17.17 -7.09 13.47
N LYS A 32 -16.22 -8.04 13.42
CA LYS A 32 -16.29 -9.30 14.18
C LYS A 32 -16.38 -9.07 15.68
N PHE A 33 -15.71 -8.03 16.20
CA PHE A 33 -15.69 -7.69 17.62
C PHE A 33 -16.70 -6.59 18.00
N GLY A 34 -17.53 -6.13 17.06
CA GLY A 34 -18.50 -5.07 17.30
C GLY A 34 -17.88 -3.69 17.57
N ILE A 35 -16.65 -3.47 17.10
CA ILE A 35 -15.95 -2.19 17.23
C ILE A 35 -16.42 -1.27 16.08
N PRO A 36 -16.92 -0.05 16.38
CA PRO A 36 -17.29 0.92 15.35
C PRO A 36 -16.12 1.26 14.42
N LEU A 37 -16.38 1.53 13.14
CA LEU A 37 -15.31 1.84 12.19
C LEU A 37 -14.73 3.25 12.36
N ASP A 38 -15.49 4.15 12.98
CA ASP A 38 -15.08 5.49 13.38
C ASP A 38 -14.36 5.52 14.74
N ASP A 39 -14.15 4.36 15.37
CA ASP A 39 -13.30 4.24 16.54
C ASP A 39 -11.86 4.67 16.21
N ASP A 40 -11.27 5.49 17.08
CA ASP A 40 -9.95 6.06 16.89
C ASP A 40 -8.87 4.98 16.66
N MET A 41 -8.97 3.82 17.32
CA MET A 41 -8.01 2.74 17.13
C MET A 41 -8.16 2.09 15.76
N VAL A 42 -9.38 1.97 15.25
CA VAL A 42 -9.65 1.46 13.89
C VAL A 42 -9.09 2.43 12.86
N ILE A 43 -9.42 3.72 12.97
CA ILE A 43 -8.92 4.74 12.04
C ILE A 43 -7.39 4.84 12.10
N ALA A 44 -6.79 4.82 13.28
CA ALA A 44 -5.33 4.83 13.43
C ALA A 44 -4.69 3.58 12.79
N SER A 45 -5.28 2.40 12.98
CA SER A 45 -4.79 1.16 12.39
C SER A 45 -4.85 1.21 10.86
N LEU A 46 -6.00 1.59 10.29
CA LEU A 46 -6.16 1.73 8.84
C LEU A 46 -5.18 2.74 8.26
N THR A 47 -5.08 3.91 8.87
CA THR A 47 -4.17 5.00 8.49
C THR A 47 -2.72 4.52 8.49
N MET A 48 -2.30 3.81 9.54
CA MET A 48 -0.94 3.28 9.64
C MET A 48 -0.67 2.30 8.51
N MET A 49 -1.58 1.36 8.23
CA MET A 49 -1.36 0.36 7.18
C MET A 49 -1.26 1.01 5.79
N ILE A 50 -2.19 1.90 5.41
CA ILE A 50 -2.11 2.59 4.11
C ILE A 50 -0.89 3.53 4.02
N GLY A 51 -0.48 4.13 5.15
CA GLY A 51 0.73 4.92 5.26
C GLY A 51 1.98 4.08 4.96
N GLN A 52 2.05 2.86 5.51
CA GLN A 52 3.15 1.92 5.27
C GLN A 52 3.20 1.41 3.82
N VAL A 53 2.06 1.32 3.12
CA VAL A 53 2.03 1.05 1.67
C VAL A 53 2.72 2.20 0.92
N GLY A 54 2.32 3.45 1.19
CA GLY A 54 2.90 4.62 0.54
C GLY A 54 4.37 4.88 0.92
N GLU A 55 4.77 4.47 2.12
CA GLU A 55 6.15 4.60 2.63
C GLU A 55 7.16 3.80 1.81
N GLN A 56 6.73 2.82 1.02
CA GLN A 56 7.63 2.09 0.13
C GLN A 56 8.03 2.88 -1.13
N LEU A 57 7.37 4.02 -1.40
CA LEU A 57 7.71 4.96 -2.47
C LEU A 57 8.71 6.05 -2.06
N ASP A 58 9.29 5.95 -0.86
CA ASP A 58 10.38 6.84 -0.49
C ASP A 58 11.54 6.76 -1.50
N SER A 59 12.25 7.87 -1.73
CA SER A 59 13.26 7.98 -2.78
C SER A 59 14.44 7.03 -2.59
N GLN A 60 14.62 6.48 -1.39
CA GLN A 60 15.65 5.50 -1.07
C GLN A 60 15.21 4.03 -1.26
N LYS A 61 13.94 3.80 -1.59
CA LYS A 61 13.30 2.49 -1.65
C LYS A 61 13.01 2.05 -3.08
N LEU A 62 11.73 1.96 -3.47
CA LEU A 62 11.33 1.48 -4.79
C LEU A 62 11.90 2.40 -5.87
N SER A 63 12.69 1.81 -6.77
CA SER A 63 13.45 2.55 -7.78
C SER A 63 12.54 3.29 -8.77
N GLU A 64 13.05 4.40 -9.32
CA GLU A 64 12.33 5.15 -10.37
C GLU A 64 12.13 4.30 -11.63
N GLU A 65 13.13 3.48 -12.02
CA GLU A 65 13.02 2.56 -13.16
C GLU A 65 11.86 1.58 -12.98
N PHE A 66 11.69 1.01 -11.78
CA PHE A 66 10.59 0.11 -11.48
C PHE A 66 9.23 0.82 -11.54
N LYS A 67 9.14 2.03 -10.99
CA LYS A 67 7.91 2.83 -11.01
C LYS A 67 7.52 3.22 -12.43
N GLU A 68 8.49 3.65 -13.24
CA GLU A 68 8.27 4.00 -14.64
C GLU A 68 7.77 2.79 -15.44
N LYS A 69 8.44 1.64 -15.29
CA LYS A 69 8.09 0.38 -15.95
C LYS A 69 6.65 -0.06 -15.71
N TYR A 70 6.15 0.11 -14.49
CA TYR A 70 4.80 -0.35 -14.10
C TYR A 70 3.79 0.79 -13.92
N SER A 71 4.07 1.98 -14.44
CA SER A 71 3.21 3.16 -14.35
C SER A 71 1.85 3.02 -15.07
N SER A 72 1.73 2.06 -16.00
CA SER A 72 0.47 1.70 -16.66
C SER A 72 -0.40 0.73 -15.85
N VAL A 73 0.17 0.10 -14.82
CA VAL A 73 -0.51 -0.91 -13.98
C VAL A 73 -0.92 -0.32 -12.63
N VAL A 74 -0.07 0.53 -12.05
CA VAL A 74 -0.31 1.16 -10.74
C VAL A 74 -0.11 2.67 -10.83
N ASP A 75 -1.08 3.42 -10.32
CA ASP A 75 -0.91 4.86 -10.10
C ASP A 75 -0.06 5.13 -8.85
N TRP A 76 1.24 5.27 -9.04
CA TRP A 76 2.17 5.58 -7.96
C TRP A 76 1.93 6.93 -7.29
N LYS A 77 1.28 7.90 -7.95
CA LYS A 77 0.94 9.19 -7.34
C LYS A 77 -0.18 9.00 -6.32
N LEU A 78 -1.18 8.19 -6.64
CA LEU A 78 -2.24 7.80 -5.70
C LEU A 78 -1.64 7.12 -4.46
N VAL A 79 -0.74 6.14 -4.67
CA VAL A 79 -0.09 5.41 -3.57
C VAL A 79 0.76 6.35 -2.69
N LYS A 80 1.49 7.30 -3.29
CA LYS A 80 2.21 8.34 -2.53
C LYS A 80 1.27 9.22 -1.70
N GLY A 81 0.05 9.44 -2.19
CA GLY A 81 -1.01 10.13 -1.47
C GLY A 81 -1.37 9.47 -0.13
N PHE A 82 -1.30 8.13 -0.04
CA PHE A 82 -1.59 7.42 1.21
C PHE A 82 -0.60 7.76 2.33
N ARG A 83 0.69 7.86 1.99
CA ARG A 83 1.75 8.32 2.92
C ARG A 83 1.46 9.71 3.44
N ASN A 84 1.09 10.63 2.54
CA ASN A 84 0.82 12.01 2.89
C ASN A 84 -0.39 12.14 3.82
N LEU A 85 -1.45 11.36 3.53
CA LEU A 85 -2.64 11.29 4.38
C LEU A 85 -2.28 10.81 5.80
N ALA A 86 -1.44 9.78 5.90
CA ALA A 86 -1.06 9.19 7.18
C ALA A 86 -0.18 10.10 8.05
N TYR A 87 0.84 10.74 7.48
CA TYR A 87 1.88 11.41 8.26
C TYR A 87 1.78 12.93 8.32
N HIS A 88 1.04 13.58 7.41
CA HIS A 88 0.92 15.04 7.39
C HIS A 88 -0.43 15.55 7.88
N HIS A 89 -1.45 14.68 8.00
CA HIS A 89 -2.80 15.08 8.41
C HIS A 89 -3.30 14.42 9.70
N TYR A 90 -2.43 13.75 10.47
CA TYR A 90 -2.80 12.92 11.64
C TYR A 90 -3.75 13.59 12.65
N GLY A 91 -3.63 14.89 12.90
CA GLY A 91 -4.52 15.64 13.81
C GLY A 91 -5.89 16.05 13.25
N ARG A 92 -6.18 15.76 11.97
CA ARG A 92 -7.43 16.11 11.27
C ARG A 92 -7.84 15.02 10.25
N ILE A 93 -7.49 13.77 10.51
CA ILE A 93 -7.81 12.68 9.57
C ILE A 93 -9.32 12.52 9.49
N ASP A 94 -9.84 12.61 8.26
CA ASP A 94 -11.21 12.21 7.97
C ASP A 94 -11.29 10.68 7.94
N GLY A 95 -11.83 10.08 9.00
CA GLY A 95 -11.99 8.63 9.10
C GLY A 95 -12.83 8.04 7.98
N PHE A 96 -13.81 8.78 7.44
CA PHE A 96 -14.61 8.34 6.30
C PHE A 96 -13.75 8.26 5.04
N GLN A 97 -12.85 9.21 4.82
CA GLN A 97 -11.88 9.15 3.72
C GLN A 97 -10.97 7.92 3.82
N VAL A 98 -10.42 7.65 5.01
CA VAL A 98 -9.54 6.49 5.26
C VAL A 98 -10.28 5.18 4.99
N ILE A 99 -11.49 5.02 5.52
CA ILE A 99 -12.32 3.82 5.29
C ILE A 99 -12.61 3.65 3.79
N ASN A 100 -12.89 4.73 3.06
CA ASN A 100 -13.15 4.65 1.62
C ASN A 100 -11.91 4.24 0.81
N ILE A 101 -10.73 4.74 1.16
CA ILE A 101 -9.47 4.31 0.55
C ILE A 101 -9.30 2.80 0.72
N VAL A 102 -9.51 2.29 1.93
CA VAL A 102 -9.36 0.86 2.24
C VAL A 102 -10.41 0.01 1.51
N LYS A 103 -11.64 0.49 1.39
CA LYS A 103 -12.72 -0.26 0.71
C LYS A 103 -12.63 -0.24 -0.82
N ARG A 104 -11.99 0.77 -1.42
CA ARG A 104 -12.01 0.99 -2.88
C ARG A 104 -10.63 0.94 -3.51
N ALA A 105 -9.71 1.78 -3.04
CA ALA A 105 -8.40 1.95 -3.66
C ALA A 105 -7.41 0.83 -3.30
N ILE A 106 -7.45 0.31 -2.05
CA ILE A 106 -6.54 -0.77 -1.64
C ILE A 106 -6.78 -2.09 -2.40
N PRO A 107 -8.03 -2.55 -2.65
CA PRO A 107 -8.28 -3.71 -3.49
C PRO A 107 -7.77 -3.54 -4.93
N GLU A 108 -8.06 -2.40 -5.56
CA GLU A 108 -7.59 -2.10 -6.92
C GLU A 108 -6.05 -2.06 -6.99
N LEU A 109 -5.40 -1.47 -5.99
CA LEU A 109 -3.95 -1.49 -5.86
C LEU A 109 -3.43 -2.93 -5.77
N LEU A 110 -4.00 -3.78 -4.92
CA LEU A 110 -3.55 -5.15 -4.74
C LEU A 110 -3.62 -5.96 -6.05
N ASP A 111 -4.68 -5.80 -6.84
CA ASP A 111 -4.79 -6.43 -8.15
C ASP A 111 -3.60 -6.05 -9.05
N GLY A 112 -3.25 -4.77 -9.10
CA GLY A 112 -2.08 -4.26 -9.82
C GLY A 112 -0.76 -4.81 -9.26
N LEU A 113 -0.58 -4.79 -7.93
CA LEU A 113 0.63 -5.30 -7.28
C LEU A 113 0.82 -6.81 -7.51
N PHE A 114 -0.25 -7.61 -7.55
CA PHE A 114 -0.16 -9.04 -7.87
C PHE A 114 0.18 -9.30 -9.34
N VAL A 115 -0.27 -8.46 -10.27
CA VAL A 115 0.19 -8.52 -11.67
C VAL A 115 1.69 -8.25 -11.74
N ILE A 116 2.16 -7.18 -11.10
CA ILE A 116 3.59 -6.82 -11.06
C ILE A 116 4.41 -7.94 -10.41
N ARG A 117 3.94 -8.49 -9.28
CA ARG A 117 4.62 -9.56 -8.53
C ARG A 117 4.93 -10.75 -9.42
N ARG A 118 3.93 -11.24 -10.17
CA ARG A 118 4.09 -12.38 -11.09
C ARG A 118 5.13 -12.09 -12.18
N GLN A 119 5.13 -10.88 -12.73
CA GLN A 119 6.10 -10.49 -13.77
C GLN A 119 7.52 -10.38 -13.22
N VAL A 120 7.69 -9.90 -11.98
CA VAL A 120 9.00 -9.82 -11.32
C VAL A 120 9.51 -11.22 -10.94
N GLU A 121 8.65 -12.10 -10.44
CA GLU A 121 9.00 -13.49 -10.13
C GLU A 121 9.50 -14.24 -11.37
N GLN A 122 8.87 -14.03 -12.53
CA GLN A 122 9.33 -14.57 -13.81
C GLN A 122 10.72 -14.04 -14.20
N GLN A 123 10.93 -12.72 -14.12
CA GLN A 123 12.23 -12.09 -14.44
C GLN A 123 13.37 -12.53 -13.51
N LEU A 124 13.08 -12.87 -12.24
CA LEU A 124 14.09 -13.32 -11.29
C LEU A 124 14.45 -14.81 -11.46
N ALA A 125 13.53 -15.60 -12.01
CA ALA A 125 13.73 -17.01 -12.33
C ALA A 125 14.59 -17.24 -13.59
N GLU A 126 14.73 -16.22 -14.43
CA GLU A 126 15.67 -16.12 -15.55
C GLU A 126 17.09 -15.73 -15.09
#